data_AF-B6TA85-F1
#
_entry.id   AF-B6TA85-F1
#
_cell.length_a   1.000
_cell.length_b   1.000
_cell.length_c   1.000
_cell.angle_alpha   90.00
_cell.angle_beta   90.00
_cell.angle_gamma   90.00
#
_symmetry.space_group_name_H-M   'P 1'
#
loop_
_entity.id
_entity.type
_entity.pdbx_description
1 polymer ?
#
loop_
_entity_poly.entity_id
_entity_poly.type
_entity_poly.pdbx_seq_one_letter_code
_entity_poly.pdbx_strand_id
1 'polypeptide(L)'
;MAGPGPARTARSVALLCFLVSCAALVDSRGGASRPSRQDLDVGLGGGGVGIGIGIGGGSPSSPSPTPPSSQPQPCDFENERLYRAYLVIQQFRSTVTCDPMGVTQSWSGTDVCSYKGFFCERPPNVTDRAIASVDFNGYMLQAGSLRGFVDSLPDLALFHANSNDFGGAVPALGGLQYFYELDLSNNKLAPAAFPADVLGLTNATFVDIRFNSFYGELPAGVFCKLPRVQAIFVNNNRFSGALPDNIGQSPVNYLSLANNRFTGEIPRSIARNAGTLLEVLFLNNSLSGCLPHELGLLEKATVIDAGANRLTGTIPASFACLRKVEQLNLAGNLLYGEVPDALCRLAFSNLKNLTLSDNYFTSLGSCCWDLIKEGRLNVDRNCIQWAPNQRSHEDCAKFLRQPKSCPVNNYVPCRSKYQSSSEPADDAAAEYRYRTYSALHP
;
A
#
# COMPACT_ATOMS: atom_id res chain seq x y z
N MET A 1 10.42 53.12 1.93
CA MET A 1 11.81 52.75 2.27
C MET A 1 11.82 51.27 2.64
N ALA A 2 12.74 50.52 2.03
CA ALA A 2 13.06 49.09 2.23
C ALA A 2 11.92 48.07 2.03
N GLY A 3 11.85 47.46 0.84
CA GLY A 3 11.08 46.24 0.58
C GLY A 3 11.95 44.97 0.66
N PRO A 4 11.37 43.77 0.72
CA PRO A 4 12.09 42.51 0.47
C PRO A 4 11.69 41.89 -0.87
N GLY A 5 12.68 41.26 -1.51
CA GLY A 5 12.68 40.73 -2.88
C GLY A 5 11.97 39.37 -3.08
N PRO A 6 11.99 38.84 -4.31
CA PRO A 6 11.08 37.79 -4.73
C PRO A 6 11.54 36.40 -4.27
N ALA A 7 10.60 35.61 -3.75
CA ALA A 7 10.78 34.20 -3.45
C ALA A 7 10.93 33.40 -4.75
N ARG A 8 11.99 32.59 -4.82
CA ARG A 8 12.29 31.65 -5.90
C ARG A 8 11.17 30.61 -6.02
N THR A 9 10.65 30.49 -7.23
CA THR A 9 9.78 29.41 -7.68
C THR A 9 10.52 28.07 -7.68
N ALA A 10 10.07 27.13 -6.85
CA ALA A 10 10.46 25.72 -6.97
C ALA A 10 9.75 25.14 -8.20
N ARG A 11 10.52 24.82 -9.24
CA ARG A 11 10.04 24.07 -10.41
C ARG A 11 9.79 22.63 -9.98
N SER A 12 8.54 22.18 -9.95
CA SER A 12 8.20 20.76 -10.04
C SER A 12 8.81 20.20 -11.32
N VAL A 13 9.81 19.34 -11.16
CA VAL A 13 10.27 18.48 -12.24
C VAL A 13 9.20 17.39 -12.37
N ALA A 14 8.27 17.59 -13.31
CA ALA A 14 7.46 16.50 -13.82
C ALA A 14 8.42 15.49 -14.45
N LEU A 15 8.61 14.35 -13.78
CA LEU A 15 9.33 13.22 -14.33
C LEU A 15 8.51 12.72 -15.53
N LEU A 16 8.92 13.08 -16.74
CA LEU A 16 8.40 12.44 -17.95
C LEU A 16 8.78 10.96 -17.86
N CYS A 17 7.79 10.11 -17.62
CA CYS A 17 7.90 8.67 -17.87
C CYS A 17 8.23 8.46 -19.34
N PHE A 18 9.50 8.23 -19.65
CA PHE A 18 9.86 7.57 -20.90
C PHE A 18 9.34 6.14 -20.81
N LEU A 19 8.23 5.87 -21.51
CA LEU A 19 7.72 4.52 -21.74
C LEU A 19 8.73 3.76 -22.61
N VAL A 20 9.76 3.19 -21.99
CA VAL A 20 10.49 2.06 -22.59
C VAL A 20 9.55 0.86 -22.44
N SER A 21 8.71 0.66 -23.47
CA SER A 21 7.66 -0.34 -23.44
C SER A 21 8.24 -1.75 -23.51
N CYS A 22 8.11 -2.51 -22.42
CA CYS A 22 8.27 -3.96 -22.39
C CYS A 22 7.11 -4.60 -23.18
N ALA A 23 7.17 -4.57 -24.51
CA ALA A 23 6.18 -5.26 -25.33
C ALA A 23 6.39 -6.79 -25.22
N ALA A 24 5.47 -7.48 -24.56
CA ALA A 24 5.44 -8.93 -24.52
C ALA A 24 5.23 -9.48 -25.95
N LEU A 25 6.24 -10.14 -26.50
CA LEU A 25 6.10 -10.99 -27.68
C LEU A 25 5.31 -12.25 -27.26
N VAL A 26 3.98 -12.15 -27.27
CA VAL A 26 3.12 -13.35 -27.30
C VAL A 26 2.94 -13.70 -28.78
N ASP A 27 3.68 -14.71 -29.23
CA ASP A 27 3.52 -15.30 -30.55
C ASP A 27 2.18 -16.05 -30.59
N SER A 28 1.16 -15.42 -31.17
CA SER A 28 -0.15 -16.02 -31.37
C SER A 28 -0.20 -16.63 -32.78
N ARG A 29 0.26 -17.88 -32.90
CA ARG A 29 -0.07 -18.76 -34.03
C ARG A 29 -0.84 -20.00 -33.54
N GLY A 30 -2.09 -20.10 -33.99
CA GLY A 30 -2.71 -21.41 -34.30
C GLY A 30 -3.69 -22.00 -33.28
N GLY A 31 -4.97 -21.65 -33.42
CA GLY A 31 -6.07 -22.59 -33.71
C GLY A 31 -6.24 -23.89 -32.89
N ALA A 32 -7.26 -23.86 -32.04
CA ALA A 32 -8.31 -24.88 -31.88
C ALA A 32 -8.01 -26.31 -31.34
N SER A 33 -8.78 -26.63 -30.27
CA SER A 33 -9.35 -27.93 -29.86
C SER A 33 -8.48 -29.05 -29.23
N ARG A 34 -8.47 -29.03 -27.87
CA ARG A 34 -8.80 -30.08 -26.86
C ARG A 34 -8.44 -31.59 -27.03
N PRO A 35 -8.28 -32.35 -25.91
CA PRO A 35 -7.10 -33.21 -25.67
C PRO A 35 -7.40 -34.69 -25.36
N SER A 36 -6.38 -35.56 -25.42
CA SER A 36 -6.36 -36.86 -24.71
C SER A 36 -4.98 -37.55 -24.69
N ARG A 37 -4.45 -37.70 -23.46
CA ARG A 37 -3.85 -38.88 -22.78
C ARG A 37 -2.67 -39.70 -23.38
N GLN A 38 -1.82 -40.09 -22.41
CA GLN A 38 -0.87 -41.24 -22.35
C GLN A 38 0.45 -41.06 -23.13
N ASP A 39 1.61 -41.54 -22.70
CA ASP A 39 2.23 -41.99 -21.46
C ASP A 39 3.68 -42.38 -21.87
N LEU A 40 4.62 -42.31 -20.93
CA LEU A 40 5.83 -43.14 -20.81
C LEU A 40 7.01 -43.07 -21.81
N ASP A 41 8.14 -42.67 -21.20
CA ASP A 41 9.39 -43.42 -21.03
C ASP A 41 10.68 -43.15 -21.84
N VAL A 42 11.74 -43.23 -21.04
CA VAL A 42 13.16 -42.98 -21.25
C VAL A 42 13.86 -44.23 -21.81
N GLY A 43 14.90 -44.04 -22.64
CA GLY A 43 15.81 -45.13 -23.00
C GLY A 43 17.04 -44.69 -23.79
N LEU A 44 18.18 -44.57 -23.09
CA LEU A 44 19.53 -44.45 -23.66
C LEU A 44 20.03 -45.81 -24.22
N GLY A 45 20.83 -45.76 -25.28
CA GLY A 45 21.74 -46.83 -25.73
C GLY A 45 22.48 -46.36 -27.01
N GLY A 46 23.79 -46.09 -26.95
CA GLY A 46 24.86 -47.04 -27.32
C GLY A 46 25.04 -47.04 -28.85
N GLY A 47 26.11 -46.50 -29.43
CA GLY A 47 27.51 -46.90 -29.29
C GLY A 47 28.01 -47.29 -30.69
N GLY A 48 29.07 -46.67 -31.19
CA GLY A 48 29.61 -46.95 -32.52
C GLY A 48 30.95 -46.28 -32.76
N VAL A 49 32.02 -47.06 -32.61
CA VAL A 49 33.44 -46.70 -32.79
C VAL A 49 33.81 -46.81 -34.27
N GLY A 50 34.51 -45.80 -34.80
CA GLY A 50 35.19 -45.85 -36.09
C GLY A 50 36.60 -45.27 -35.97
N ILE A 51 37.60 -46.12 -36.12
CA ILE A 51 39.03 -45.79 -36.10
C ILE A 51 39.47 -45.51 -37.53
N GLY A 52 40.05 -44.34 -37.79
CA GLY A 52 40.71 -43.99 -39.04
C GLY A 52 42.00 -43.22 -38.76
N ILE A 53 43.14 -43.87 -38.98
CA ILE A 53 44.48 -43.32 -38.84
C ILE A 53 44.84 -42.60 -40.14
N GLY A 54 45.11 -41.30 -40.07
CA GLY A 54 45.61 -40.48 -41.18
C GLY A 54 46.76 -39.61 -40.72
N ILE A 55 47.96 -39.92 -41.20
CA ILE A 55 49.24 -39.25 -40.93
C ILE A 55 49.45 -38.22 -42.05
N GLY A 56 49.71 -36.95 -41.70
CA GLY A 56 50.02 -35.92 -42.69
C GLY A 56 50.20 -34.56 -42.04
N GLY A 57 51.43 -34.05 -42.04
CA GLY A 57 51.88 -32.91 -41.25
C GLY A 57 51.47 -31.54 -41.78
N GLY A 58 51.73 -30.51 -40.97
CA GLY A 58 51.67 -29.12 -41.40
C GLY A 58 51.31 -28.12 -40.32
N SER A 59 52.35 -27.43 -39.83
CA SER A 59 52.33 -26.04 -39.38
C SER A 59 51.96 -25.70 -37.92
N PRO A 60 52.54 -24.60 -37.38
CA PRO A 60 52.79 -24.44 -35.96
C PRO A 60 51.69 -23.67 -35.21
N SER A 61 51.40 -24.18 -34.01
CA SER A 61 50.92 -23.45 -32.82
C SER A 61 49.89 -22.34 -33.05
N SER A 62 48.61 -22.70 -33.06
CA SER A 62 47.52 -21.82 -32.65
C SER A 62 47.29 -21.96 -31.15
N PRO A 63 47.03 -20.88 -30.40
CA PRO A 63 46.86 -20.96 -28.95
C PRO A 63 45.55 -21.71 -28.63
N SER A 64 45.65 -22.63 -27.67
CA SER A 64 44.56 -23.42 -27.12
C SER A 64 43.35 -22.54 -26.74
N PRO A 65 42.11 -23.02 -26.93
CA PRO A 65 40.92 -22.27 -26.53
C PRO A 65 40.92 -22.11 -25.01
N THR A 66 40.74 -20.87 -24.55
CA THR A 66 40.49 -20.52 -23.15
C THR A 66 39.33 -21.37 -22.59
N PRO A 67 39.45 -21.94 -21.38
CA PRO A 67 38.37 -22.71 -20.78
C PRO A 67 37.17 -21.78 -20.53
N PRO A 68 35.93 -22.28 -20.62
CA PRO A 68 34.74 -21.48 -20.32
C PRO A 68 34.84 -20.97 -18.88
N SER A 69 34.54 -19.68 -18.66
CA SER A 69 34.62 -19.03 -17.35
C SER A 69 34.01 -19.93 -16.27
N SER A 70 34.82 -20.37 -15.31
CA SER A 70 34.38 -21.22 -14.21
C SER A 70 33.28 -20.51 -13.42
N GLN A 71 32.14 -21.19 -13.22
CA GLN A 71 31.08 -20.69 -12.34
C GLN A 71 31.64 -20.42 -10.93
N PRO A 72 31.26 -19.33 -10.25
CA PRO A 72 31.70 -19.04 -8.89
C PRO A 72 31.44 -20.22 -7.94
N GLN A 73 32.44 -20.55 -7.13
CA GLN A 73 32.42 -21.61 -6.14
C GLN A 73 32.16 -21.04 -4.74
N PRO A 74 31.71 -21.85 -3.76
CA PRO A 74 31.46 -21.37 -2.39
C PRO A 74 32.63 -20.61 -1.76
N CYS A 75 33.87 -21.00 -2.07
CA CYS A 75 35.10 -20.37 -1.56
C CYS A 75 35.38 -18.97 -2.12
N ASP A 76 34.69 -18.57 -3.19
CA ASP A 76 34.86 -17.26 -3.82
C ASP A 76 34.01 -16.18 -3.12
N PHE A 77 33.20 -16.57 -2.13
CA PHE A 77 32.30 -15.70 -1.37
C PHE A 77 32.81 -15.51 0.06
N GLU A 78 32.46 -14.38 0.68
CA GLU A 78 32.83 -14.08 2.07
C GLU A 78 32.32 -15.13 3.08
N ASN A 79 31.16 -15.73 2.81
CA ASN A 79 30.59 -16.80 3.62
C ASN A 79 29.56 -17.61 2.83
N GLU A 80 29.12 -18.74 3.39
CA GLU A 80 28.17 -19.64 2.74
C GLU A 80 26.79 -19.00 2.53
N ARG A 81 26.35 -18.07 3.38
CA ARG A 81 25.05 -17.40 3.25
C ARG A 81 25.00 -16.54 1.99
N LEU A 82 26.07 -15.79 1.72
CA LEU A 82 26.17 -14.98 0.51
C LEU A 82 26.31 -15.84 -0.76
N TYR A 83 26.98 -16.99 -0.68
CA TYR A 83 26.98 -17.96 -1.78
C TYR A 83 25.57 -18.49 -2.08
N ARG A 84 24.82 -18.90 -1.05
CA ARG A 84 23.43 -19.36 -1.22
C ARG A 84 22.53 -18.25 -1.77
N ALA A 85 22.68 -17.02 -1.27
CA ALA A 85 21.97 -15.86 -1.78
C ALA A 85 22.31 -15.59 -3.25
N TYR A 86 23.58 -15.72 -3.65
CA TYR A 86 23.99 -15.62 -5.05
C TYR A 86 23.23 -16.61 -5.94
N LEU A 87 23.13 -17.88 -5.55
CA LEU A 87 22.39 -18.89 -6.32
C LEU A 87 20.91 -18.51 -6.48
N VAL A 88 20.28 -18.02 -5.40
CA VAL A 88 18.89 -17.54 -5.42
C VAL A 88 18.72 -16.33 -6.34
N ILE A 89 19.64 -15.37 -6.28
CA ILE A 89 19.61 -14.16 -7.12
C ILE A 89 19.80 -14.52 -8.60
N GLN A 90 20.74 -15.40 -8.94
CA GLN A 90 20.95 -15.82 -10.33
C GLN A 90 19.76 -16.62 -10.87
N GLN A 91 19.14 -17.47 -10.04
CA GLN A 91 17.91 -18.15 -10.41
C GLN A 91 16.79 -17.15 -10.67
N PHE A 92 16.56 -16.17 -9.78
CA PHE A 92 15.55 -15.13 -9.98
C PHE A 92 15.84 -14.26 -11.21
N ARG A 93 17.10 -13.86 -11.41
CA ARG A 93 17.56 -13.11 -12.59
C ARG A 93 17.17 -13.80 -13.89
N SER A 94 17.28 -15.12 -13.96
CA SER A 94 16.88 -15.90 -15.13
C SER A 94 15.37 -15.85 -15.45
N THR A 95 14.54 -15.44 -14.48
CA THR A 95 13.09 -15.30 -14.63
C THR A 95 12.65 -13.87 -14.98
N VAL A 96 13.56 -12.89 -14.91
CA VAL A 96 13.27 -11.49 -15.26
C VAL A 96 13.16 -11.39 -16.78
N THR A 97 11.95 -11.12 -17.27
CA THR A 97 11.65 -11.01 -18.70
C THR A 97 11.82 -9.59 -19.24
N CYS A 98 11.77 -8.58 -18.37
CA CYS A 98 12.06 -7.20 -18.75
C CYS A 98 12.77 -6.45 -17.61
N ASP A 99 13.78 -5.68 -17.98
CA ASP A 99 14.59 -4.83 -17.09
C ASP A 99 14.98 -3.54 -17.83
N PRO A 100 14.04 -2.57 -17.95
CA PRO A 100 14.25 -1.37 -18.77
C PRO A 100 15.36 -0.47 -18.24
N MET A 101 15.69 -0.58 -16.95
CA MET A 101 16.74 0.22 -16.31
C MET A 101 18.10 -0.50 -16.24
N GLY A 102 18.20 -1.73 -16.76
CA GLY A 102 19.42 -2.53 -16.75
C GLY A 102 19.94 -2.85 -15.35
N VAL A 103 19.06 -2.90 -14.33
CA VAL A 103 19.43 -3.15 -12.93
C VAL A 103 20.14 -4.49 -12.76
N THR A 104 19.64 -5.52 -13.44
CA THR A 104 20.13 -6.90 -13.37
C THR A 104 21.55 -7.06 -13.94
N GLN A 105 22.06 -6.06 -14.67
CA GLN A 105 23.45 -6.06 -15.14
C GLN A 105 24.45 -5.98 -13.98
N SER A 106 24.06 -5.36 -12.86
CA SER A 106 24.88 -5.32 -11.65
C SER A 106 24.94 -6.66 -10.91
N TRP A 107 24.07 -7.62 -11.24
CA TRP A 107 23.93 -8.90 -10.52
C TRP A 107 24.93 -9.94 -11.05
N SER A 108 26.22 -9.60 -11.02
CA SER A 108 27.31 -10.46 -11.48
C SER A 108 28.56 -10.32 -10.61
N GLY A 109 29.39 -11.36 -10.57
CA GLY A 109 30.53 -11.44 -9.65
C GLY A 109 30.15 -11.97 -8.27
N THR A 110 31.10 -12.02 -7.34
CA THR A 110 30.94 -12.67 -6.03
C THR A 110 30.53 -11.71 -4.91
N ASP A 111 30.69 -10.39 -5.12
CA ASP A 111 30.24 -9.37 -4.18
C ASP A 111 28.75 -9.07 -4.36
N VAL A 112 27.90 -9.97 -3.87
CA VAL A 112 26.43 -9.82 -3.92
C VAL A 112 25.93 -8.57 -3.20
N CYS A 113 26.70 -8.03 -2.27
CA CYS A 113 26.34 -6.83 -1.52
C CYS A 113 26.56 -5.54 -2.31
N SER A 114 27.25 -5.62 -3.46
CA SER A 114 27.39 -4.54 -4.43
C SER A 114 26.26 -4.50 -5.47
N TYR A 115 25.40 -5.52 -5.50
CA TYR A 115 24.33 -5.61 -6.48
C TYR A 115 23.29 -4.52 -6.24
N LYS A 116 22.87 -3.84 -7.32
CA LYS A 116 21.87 -2.79 -7.21
C LYS A 116 20.55 -3.37 -6.71
N GLY A 117 20.03 -2.76 -5.63
CA GLY A 117 18.81 -3.17 -4.94
C GLY A 117 19.01 -4.19 -3.83
N PHE A 118 20.24 -4.66 -3.57
CA PHE A 118 20.54 -5.62 -2.50
C PHE A 118 21.39 -4.97 -1.41
N PHE A 119 21.00 -5.17 -0.16
CA PHE A 119 21.71 -4.60 0.99
C PHE A 119 21.97 -5.69 2.03
N CYS A 120 23.22 -5.81 2.42
CA CYS A 120 23.67 -6.82 3.36
C CYS A 120 23.85 -6.25 4.77
N GLU A 121 23.52 -7.04 5.78
CA GLU A 121 23.77 -6.75 7.19
C GLU A 121 24.03 -8.07 7.93
N ARG A 122 24.47 -8.00 9.19
CA ARG A 122 24.54 -9.16 10.09
C ARG A 122 23.22 -9.34 10.84
N PRO A 123 22.47 -10.43 10.60
CA PRO A 123 21.26 -10.71 11.37
C PRO A 123 21.54 -10.85 12.87
N PRO A 124 20.54 -10.60 13.73
CA PRO A 124 20.69 -10.82 15.17
C PRO A 124 21.20 -12.22 15.50
N ASN A 125 22.24 -12.30 16.34
CA ASN A 125 22.90 -13.55 16.76
C ASN A 125 23.58 -14.34 15.62
N VAL A 126 23.87 -13.71 14.48
CA VAL A 126 24.62 -14.29 13.37
C VAL A 126 25.85 -13.44 13.09
N THR A 127 27.03 -14.08 13.02
CA THR A 127 28.31 -13.39 12.73
C THR A 127 28.49 -13.06 11.26
N ASP A 128 27.99 -13.96 10.41
CA ASP A 128 28.10 -13.87 8.97
C ASP A 128 27.14 -12.82 8.43
N ARG A 129 27.63 -12.04 7.47
CA ARG A 129 26.80 -11.09 6.72
C ARG A 129 25.84 -11.86 5.79
N ALA A 130 24.61 -11.39 5.69
CA ALA A 130 23.60 -11.94 4.79
C ALA A 130 22.84 -10.81 4.08
N ILE A 131 22.08 -11.15 3.05
CA ILE A 131 21.15 -10.20 2.42
C ILE A 131 20.02 -9.92 3.43
N ALA A 132 19.99 -8.69 3.93
CA ALA A 132 19.03 -8.26 4.95
C ALA A 132 17.90 -7.42 4.35
N SER A 133 18.14 -6.73 3.24
CA SER A 133 17.13 -5.94 2.55
C SER A 133 17.25 -6.08 1.04
N VAL A 134 16.11 -6.10 0.38
CA VAL A 134 15.99 -6.01 -1.07
C VAL A 134 15.02 -4.86 -1.38
N ASP A 135 15.52 -3.84 -2.08
CA ASP A 135 14.76 -2.67 -2.52
C ASP A 135 14.81 -2.57 -4.05
N PHE A 136 13.69 -2.93 -4.67
CA PHE A 136 13.44 -2.87 -6.10
C PHE A 136 12.49 -1.73 -6.47
N ASN A 137 12.24 -0.78 -5.57
CA ASN A 137 11.26 0.29 -5.81
C ASN A 137 11.55 1.05 -7.11
N GLY A 138 10.54 1.14 -7.98
CA GLY A 138 10.60 1.91 -9.22
C GLY A 138 11.53 1.35 -10.29
N TYR A 139 12.04 0.12 -10.15
CA TYR A 139 12.92 -0.50 -11.17
C TYR A 139 12.17 -0.97 -12.41
N MET A 140 10.83 -1.07 -12.36
CA MET A 140 9.99 -1.55 -13.47
C MET A 140 10.41 -2.94 -13.97
N LEU A 141 10.91 -3.79 -13.07
CA LEU A 141 11.28 -5.17 -13.38
C LEU A 141 10.02 -5.99 -13.67
N GLN A 142 10.08 -6.82 -14.69
CA GLN A 142 9.02 -7.77 -15.00
C GLN A 142 9.51 -9.20 -14.75
N ALA A 143 8.82 -9.92 -13.87
CA ALA A 143 9.02 -11.37 -13.66
C ALA A 143 7.68 -12.04 -13.39
N GLY A 144 7.51 -13.28 -13.85
CA GLY A 144 6.23 -14.00 -13.73
C GLY A 144 5.86 -14.40 -12.29
N SER A 145 6.83 -14.46 -11.39
CA SER A 145 6.62 -14.77 -9.97
C SER A 145 7.78 -14.31 -9.10
N LEU A 146 7.48 -14.00 -7.83
CA LEU A 146 8.47 -13.80 -6.77
C LEU A 146 8.73 -15.06 -5.93
N ARG A 147 8.00 -16.15 -6.21
CA ARG A 147 8.16 -17.44 -5.52
C ARG A 147 9.48 -18.09 -5.91
N GLY A 148 10.18 -18.65 -4.92
CA GLY A 148 11.55 -19.16 -5.06
C GLY A 148 12.63 -18.07 -4.98
N PHE A 149 12.24 -16.80 -4.82
CA PHE A 149 13.18 -15.70 -4.59
C PHE A 149 13.08 -15.22 -3.15
N VAL A 150 12.01 -14.52 -2.80
CA VAL A 150 11.83 -13.88 -1.48
C VAL A 150 11.81 -14.94 -0.36
N ASP A 151 11.05 -16.02 -0.57
CA ASP A 151 10.92 -17.15 0.34
C ASP A 151 12.19 -18.02 0.44
N SER A 152 13.18 -17.78 -0.44
CA SER A 152 14.47 -18.48 -0.43
C SER A 152 15.62 -17.65 0.17
N LEU A 153 15.32 -16.47 0.73
CA LEU A 153 16.26 -15.61 1.44
C LEU A 153 15.91 -15.58 2.94
N PRO A 154 16.38 -16.55 3.75
CA PRO A 154 15.91 -16.74 5.14
C PRO A 154 16.27 -15.59 6.10
N ASP A 155 17.26 -14.77 5.72
CA ASP A 155 17.76 -13.65 6.53
C ASP A 155 17.10 -12.30 6.16
N LEU A 156 16.18 -12.30 5.18
CA LEU A 156 15.55 -11.09 4.68
C LEU A 156 14.65 -10.43 5.74
N ALA A 157 14.87 -9.14 5.95
CA ALA A 157 14.19 -8.31 6.93
C ALA A 157 13.25 -7.29 6.27
N LEU A 158 13.60 -6.79 5.08
CA LEU A 158 12.78 -5.88 4.28
C LEU A 158 12.72 -6.35 2.84
N PHE A 159 11.52 -6.29 2.26
CA PHE A 159 11.33 -6.45 0.83
C PHE A 159 10.46 -5.32 0.30
N HIS A 160 11.07 -4.42 -0.48
CA HIS A 160 10.35 -3.34 -1.15
C HIS A 160 10.38 -3.55 -2.65
N ALA A 161 9.20 -3.62 -3.26
CA ALA A 161 9.00 -3.92 -4.66
C ALA A 161 7.98 -3.00 -5.32
N ASN A 162 7.72 -1.81 -4.76
CA ASN A 162 6.78 -0.85 -5.31
C ASN A 162 7.10 -0.57 -6.79
N SER A 163 6.06 -0.50 -7.62
CA SER A 163 6.16 -0.04 -9.02
C SER A 163 7.06 -0.94 -9.87
N ASN A 164 6.75 -2.23 -9.82
CA ASN A 164 7.29 -3.27 -10.69
C ASN A 164 6.15 -4.04 -11.37
N ASP A 165 6.51 -4.95 -12.27
CA ASP A 165 5.57 -5.81 -13.00
C ASP A 165 5.64 -7.26 -12.52
N PHE A 166 5.81 -7.48 -11.20
CA PHE A 166 5.88 -8.83 -10.65
C PHE A 166 4.51 -9.50 -10.64
N GLY A 167 4.46 -10.70 -11.23
CA GLY A 167 3.27 -11.53 -11.32
C GLY A 167 3.19 -12.64 -10.26
N GLY A 168 2.25 -13.55 -10.48
CA GLY A 168 2.11 -14.75 -9.65
C GLY A 168 1.52 -14.47 -8.26
N ALA A 169 1.58 -15.47 -7.39
CA ALA A 169 1.11 -15.34 -6.01
C ALA A 169 2.18 -14.68 -5.12
N VAL A 170 1.74 -14.10 -4.00
CA VAL A 170 2.64 -13.68 -2.91
C VAL A 170 3.45 -14.91 -2.45
N PRO A 171 4.78 -14.80 -2.32
CA PRO A 171 5.63 -15.90 -1.90
C PRO A 171 5.33 -16.34 -0.46
N ALA A 172 5.81 -17.52 -0.06
CA ALA A 172 5.59 -18.03 1.30
C ALA A 172 6.46 -17.28 2.32
N LEU A 173 5.85 -16.33 3.04
CA LEU A 173 6.58 -15.42 3.94
C LEU A 173 6.70 -15.93 5.38
N GLY A 174 5.90 -16.93 5.78
CA GLY A 174 5.78 -17.36 7.18
C GLY A 174 7.06 -17.90 7.83
N GLY A 175 8.09 -18.25 7.04
CA GLY A 175 9.39 -18.73 7.52
C GLY A 175 10.45 -17.63 7.74
N LEU A 176 10.17 -16.38 7.35
CA LEU A 176 11.14 -15.29 7.39
C LEU A 176 11.16 -14.62 8.77
N GLN A 177 11.97 -15.17 9.68
CA GLN A 177 11.96 -14.80 11.10
C GLN A 177 12.35 -13.34 11.39
N TYR A 178 13.15 -12.71 10.53
CA TYR A 178 13.61 -11.33 10.69
C TYR A 178 12.73 -10.31 9.96
N PHE A 179 11.73 -10.77 9.21
CA PHE A 179 10.98 -9.96 8.28
C PHE A 179 10.05 -8.97 9.01
N TYR A 180 10.22 -7.68 8.72
CA TYR A 180 9.48 -6.60 9.36
C TYR A 180 8.84 -5.58 8.39
N GLU A 181 9.32 -5.43 7.15
CA GLU A 181 8.65 -4.57 6.14
C GLU A 181 8.37 -5.31 4.83
N LEU A 182 7.09 -5.37 4.47
CA LEU A 182 6.62 -5.87 3.18
C LEU A 182 6.03 -4.71 2.38
N ASP A 183 6.61 -4.41 1.23
CA ASP A 183 6.00 -3.54 0.22
C ASP A 183 5.94 -4.27 -1.14
N LEU A 184 4.73 -4.73 -1.48
CA LEU A 184 4.38 -5.32 -2.77
C LEU A 184 3.45 -4.40 -3.57
N SER A 185 3.45 -3.11 -3.26
CA SER A 185 2.54 -2.15 -3.88
C SER A 185 2.76 -2.02 -5.39
N ASN A 186 1.71 -1.66 -6.12
CA ASN A 186 1.76 -1.37 -7.56
C ASN A 186 2.51 -2.45 -8.37
N ASN A 187 1.96 -3.68 -8.34
CA ASN A 187 2.48 -4.84 -9.05
C ASN A 187 1.39 -5.54 -9.87
N LYS A 188 1.75 -6.60 -10.60
CA LYS A 188 0.84 -7.43 -11.41
C LYS A 188 0.51 -8.76 -10.74
N LEU A 189 0.48 -8.80 -9.40
CA LEU A 189 0.21 -10.02 -8.64
C LEU A 189 -1.14 -10.62 -9.07
N ALA A 190 -1.15 -11.94 -9.19
CA ALA A 190 -2.31 -12.69 -9.67
C ALA A 190 -3.53 -12.42 -8.74
N PRO A 191 -4.73 -12.24 -9.30
CA PRO A 191 -5.93 -12.07 -8.47
C PRO A 191 -6.10 -13.24 -7.51
N ALA A 192 -6.17 -12.94 -6.22
CA ALA A 192 -6.33 -13.93 -5.16
C ALA A 192 -7.06 -13.31 -3.96
N ALA A 193 -7.49 -14.15 -3.01
CA ALA A 193 -7.85 -13.68 -1.68
C ALA A 193 -6.63 -13.05 -0.96
N PHE A 194 -6.84 -12.43 0.20
CA PHE A 194 -5.74 -11.94 1.03
C PHE A 194 -4.67 -13.04 1.25
N PRO A 195 -3.39 -12.76 1.04
CA PRO A 195 -2.31 -13.74 1.17
C PRO A 195 -2.11 -14.15 2.64
N ALA A 196 -2.62 -15.32 3.03
CA ALA A 196 -2.63 -15.78 4.42
C ALA A 196 -1.24 -15.88 5.06
N ASP A 197 -0.18 -16.13 4.27
CA ASP A 197 1.22 -16.17 4.72
C ASP A 197 1.71 -14.85 5.31
N VAL A 198 1.16 -13.70 4.87
CA VAL A 198 1.46 -12.39 5.46
C VAL A 198 1.08 -12.36 6.94
N LEU A 199 0.07 -13.11 7.36
CA LEU A 199 -0.35 -13.21 8.76
C LEU A 199 0.66 -13.98 9.63
N GLY A 200 1.66 -14.65 9.04
CA GLY A 200 2.77 -15.28 9.74
C GLY A 200 3.88 -14.30 10.13
N LEU A 201 3.88 -13.09 9.57
CA LEU A 201 4.89 -12.06 9.81
C LEU A 201 4.68 -11.35 11.15
N THR A 202 4.87 -12.08 12.25
CA THR A 202 4.61 -11.59 13.61
C THR A 202 5.47 -10.38 14.03
N ASN A 203 6.57 -10.12 13.30
CA ASN A 203 7.46 -8.97 13.49
C ASN A 203 7.15 -7.80 12.54
N ALA A 204 6.19 -7.92 11.62
CA ALA A 204 5.86 -6.87 10.66
C ALA A 204 5.46 -5.56 11.33
N THR A 205 6.12 -4.49 10.92
CA THR A 205 5.78 -3.10 11.23
C THR A 205 5.08 -2.41 10.06
N PHE A 206 5.36 -2.85 8.83
CA PHE A 206 4.82 -2.26 7.60
C PHE A 206 4.34 -3.36 6.65
N VAL A 207 3.07 -3.30 6.24
CA VAL A 207 2.49 -4.20 5.24
C VAL A 207 1.77 -3.37 4.19
N ASP A 208 2.30 -3.36 2.98
CA ASP A 208 1.73 -2.69 1.83
C ASP A 208 1.53 -3.65 0.65
N ILE A 209 0.27 -3.81 0.25
CA ILE A 209 -0.17 -4.61 -0.90
C ILE A 209 -1.09 -3.81 -1.81
N ARG A 210 -1.07 -2.48 -1.72
CA ARG A 210 -1.95 -1.59 -2.49
C ARG A 210 -1.69 -1.68 -3.99
N PHE A 211 -2.66 -1.26 -4.81
CA PHE A 211 -2.56 -1.33 -6.29
C PHE A 211 -2.24 -2.72 -6.83
N ASN A 212 -3.00 -3.72 -6.38
CA ASN A 212 -2.97 -5.08 -6.91
C ASN A 212 -4.41 -5.54 -7.26
N SER A 213 -4.63 -6.84 -7.41
CA SER A 213 -5.95 -7.42 -7.73
C SER A 213 -6.50 -8.35 -6.64
N PHE A 214 -6.13 -8.13 -5.37
CA PHE A 214 -6.63 -8.94 -4.25
C PHE A 214 -8.14 -8.75 -4.07
N TYR A 215 -8.88 -9.81 -3.79
CA TYR A 215 -10.35 -9.80 -3.67
C TYR A 215 -10.84 -10.61 -2.46
N GLY A 216 -12.17 -10.69 -2.30
CA GLY A 216 -12.77 -11.42 -1.18
C GLY A 216 -12.71 -10.60 0.12
N GLU A 217 -13.00 -11.25 1.24
CA GLU A 217 -13.01 -10.58 2.54
C GLU A 217 -11.59 -10.35 3.07
N LEU A 218 -11.38 -9.21 3.73
CA LEU A 218 -10.15 -8.96 4.48
C LEU A 218 -10.20 -9.77 5.78
N PRO A 219 -9.28 -10.73 6.02
CA PRO A 219 -9.40 -11.62 7.16
C PRO A 219 -9.15 -10.88 8.48
N ALA A 220 -9.93 -11.20 9.51
CA ALA A 220 -9.77 -10.64 10.87
C ALA A 220 -8.35 -10.79 11.44
N GLY A 221 -7.60 -11.80 10.96
CA GLY A 221 -6.20 -12.01 11.31
C GLY A 221 -5.29 -10.82 11.05
N VAL A 222 -5.59 -9.97 10.05
CA VAL A 222 -4.81 -8.75 9.75
C VAL A 222 -4.71 -7.83 10.97
N PHE A 223 -5.76 -7.78 11.80
CA PHE A 223 -5.83 -6.87 12.94
C PHE A 223 -5.42 -7.50 14.28
N CYS A 224 -5.10 -8.81 14.33
CA CYS A 224 -4.73 -9.47 15.58
C CYS A 224 -3.49 -10.37 15.51
N LYS A 225 -3.04 -10.76 14.31
CA LYS A 225 -1.83 -11.59 14.12
C LYS A 225 -0.56 -10.79 13.84
N LEU A 226 -0.67 -9.48 13.64
CA LEU A 226 0.45 -8.57 13.38
C LEU A 226 0.62 -7.61 14.58
N PRO A 227 1.16 -8.08 15.73
CA PRO A 227 1.13 -7.33 16.98
C PRO A 227 2.03 -6.09 17.01
N ARG A 228 2.89 -5.90 16.00
CA ARG A 228 3.84 -4.78 15.89
C ARG A 228 3.54 -3.84 14.73
N VAL A 229 2.45 -4.08 13.99
CA VAL A 229 2.17 -3.36 12.76
C VAL A 229 1.81 -1.90 13.04
N GLN A 230 2.48 -1.00 12.33
CA GLN A 230 2.28 0.45 12.39
C GLN A 230 1.58 0.97 11.14
N ALA A 231 1.77 0.30 9.99
CA ALA A 231 1.13 0.70 8.74
C ALA A 231 0.56 -0.51 8.00
N ILE A 232 -0.69 -0.39 7.57
CA ILE A 232 -1.38 -1.38 6.74
C ILE A 232 -2.02 -0.66 5.55
N PHE A 233 -1.54 -0.96 4.35
CA PHE A 233 -2.05 -0.41 3.10
C PHE A 233 -2.60 -1.54 2.22
N VAL A 234 -3.92 -1.55 2.06
CA VAL A 234 -4.63 -2.52 1.20
C VAL A 234 -5.49 -1.84 0.14
N ASN A 235 -5.34 -0.52 -0.02
CA ASN A 235 -6.13 0.28 -0.94
C ASN A 235 -5.93 -0.11 -2.41
N ASN A 236 -6.87 0.30 -3.25
CA ASN A 236 -6.81 0.06 -4.70
C ASN A 236 -6.67 -1.44 -5.04
N ASN A 237 -7.49 -2.24 -4.36
CA ASN A 237 -7.67 -3.66 -4.62
C ASN A 237 -9.17 -3.91 -4.92
N ARG A 238 -9.64 -5.16 -4.78
CA ARG A 238 -11.02 -5.57 -4.99
C ARG A 238 -11.59 -6.26 -3.74
N PHE A 239 -11.04 -5.96 -2.55
CA PHE A 239 -11.57 -6.50 -1.30
C PHE A 239 -13.04 -6.14 -1.14
N SER A 240 -13.81 -7.04 -0.57
CA SER A 240 -15.27 -6.99 -0.48
C SER A 240 -15.74 -7.51 0.88
N GLY A 241 -17.06 -7.43 1.14
CA GLY A 241 -17.63 -7.85 2.42
C GLY A 241 -17.43 -6.82 3.52
N ALA A 242 -17.82 -7.18 4.74
CA ALA A 242 -17.73 -6.28 5.89
C ALA A 242 -16.28 -6.11 6.37
N LEU A 243 -15.98 -4.95 6.96
CA LEU A 243 -14.75 -4.78 7.71
C LEU A 243 -14.78 -5.67 8.97
N PRO A 244 -13.69 -6.38 9.31
CA PRO A 244 -13.65 -7.20 10.52
C PRO A 244 -13.96 -6.42 11.80
N ASP A 245 -14.83 -6.97 12.63
CA ASP A 245 -15.23 -6.36 13.91
C ASP A 245 -14.07 -6.14 14.89
N ASN A 246 -12.92 -6.76 14.65
CA ASN A 246 -11.70 -6.61 15.44
C ASN A 246 -10.71 -5.59 14.87
N ILE A 247 -11.12 -4.71 13.93
CA ILE A 247 -10.27 -3.65 13.34
C ILE A 247 -9.47 -2.87 14.40
N GLY A 248 -10.09 -2.63 15.56
CA GLY A 248 -9.50 -1.94 16.71
C GLY A 248 -8.43 -2.68 17.51
N GLN A 249 -8.17 -3.96 17.24
CA GLN A 249 -7.19 -4.75 18.00
C GLN A 249 -5.74 -4.48 17.56
N SER A 250 -5.55 -3.99 16.33
CA SER A 250 -4.24 -3.69 15.78
C SER A 250 -3.68 -2.40 16.40
N PRO A 251 -2.37 -2.30 16.72
CA PRO A 251 -1.78 -1.05 17.19
C PRO A 251 -1.44 -0.05 16.06
N VAL A 252 -2.05 -0.20 14.89
CA VAL A 252 -1.74 0.55 13.67
C VAL A 252 -1.82 2.08 13.86
N ASN A 253 -0.91 2.80 13.20
CA ASN A 253 -0.86 4.25 13.08
C ASN A 253 -1.45 4.73 11.75
N TYR A 254 -1.19 4.02 10.65
CA TYR A 254 -1.61 4.36 9.29
C TYR A 254 -2.39 3.21 8.66
N LEU A 255 -3.68 3.41 8.37
CA LEU A 255 -4.55 2.38 7.80
C LEU A 255 -5.25 2.88 6.54
N SER A 256 -4.99 2.25 5.39
CA SER A 256 -5.69 2.58 4.14
C SER A 256 -6.48 1.39 3.61
N LEU A 257 -7.80 1.54 3.60
CA LEU A 257 -8.80 0.62 3.06
C LEU A 257 -9.44 1.18 1.78
N ALA A 258 -8.96 2.34 1.32
CA ALA A 258 -9.54 3.13 0.23
C ALA A 258 -9.67 2.36 -1.09
N ASN A 259 -10.61 2.77 -1.95
CA ASN A 259 -10.74 2.26 -3.33
C ASN A 259 -10.87 0.72 -3.37
N ASN A 260 -11.80 0.19 -2.59
CA ASN A 260 -12.16 -1.24 -2.55
C ASN A 260 -13.69 -1.37 -2.72
N ARG A 261 -14.25 -2.52 -2.34
CA ARG A 261 -15.69 -2.83 -2.37
C ARG A 261 -16.21 -3.24 -1.00
N PHE A 262 -15.61 -2.73 0.08
CA PHE A 262 -16.06 -3.02 1.44
C PHE A 262 -17.51 -2.55 1.62
N THR A 263 -18.30 -3.34 2.34
CA THR A 263 -19.71 -3.09 2.66
C THR A 263 -19.91 -3.10 4.17
N GLY A 264 -21.15 -2.87 4.64
CA GLY A 264 -21.46 -2.88 6.07
C GLY A 264 -20.98 -1.63 6.80
N GLU A 265 -21.06 -1.64 8.12
CA GLU A 265 -20.74 -0.49 8.96
C GLU A 265 -19.24 -0.33 9.22
N ILE A 266 -18.82 0.86 9.61
CA ILE A 266 -17.50 1.06 10.23
C ILE A 266 -17.56 0.45 11.64
N PRO A 267 -16.74 -0.58 11.97
CA PRO A 267 -16.87 -1.28 13.24
C PRO A 267 -16.57 -0.37 14.45
N ARG A 268 -17.44 -0.43 15.46
CA ARG A 268 -17.30 0.36 16.72
C ARG A 268 -16.00 0.08 17.46
N SER A 269 -15.40 -1.10 17.25
CA SER A 269 -14.13 -1.45 17.88
C SER A 269 -12.99 -0.51 17.51
N ILE A 270 -13.11 0.29 16.44
CA ILE A 270 -12.11 1.29 16.06
C ILE A 270 -11.80 2.28 17.18
N ALA A 271 -12.71 2.52 18.13
CA ALA A 271 -12.42 3.29 19.34
C ALA A 271 -11.20 2.77 20.13
N ARG A 272 -10.89 1.48 20.06
CA ARG A 272 -9.71 0.88 20.71
C ARG A 272 -8.40 1.44 20.16
N ASN A 273 -8.41 2.00 18.95
CA ASN A 273 -7.28 2.68 18.36
C ASN A 273 -7.10 4.15 18.79
N ALA A 274 -7.90 4.66 19.73
CA ALA A 274 -7.80 6.05 20.21
C ALA A 274 -6.36 6.46 20.59
N GLY A 275 -5.58 5.52 21.12
CA GLY A 275 -4.20 5.73 21.54
C GLY A 275 -3.13 5.54 20.45
N THR A 276 -3.46 5.05 19.25
CA THR A 276 -2.46 4.65 18.23
C THR A 276 -2.70 5.26 16.86
N LEU A 277 -3.94 5.28 16.38
CA LEU A 277 -4.26 5.61 14.99
C LEU A 277 -4.12 7.10 14.71
N LEU A 278 -3.34 7.42 13.67
CA LEU A 278 -3.04 8.76 13.20
C LEU A 278 -3.81 9.06 11.92
N GLU A 279 -3.84 8.12 10.98
CA GLU A 279 -4.47 8.34 9.68
C GLU A 279 -5.27 7.10 9.27
N VAL A 280 -6.52 7.32 8.86
CA VAL A 280 -7.38 6.24 8.37
C VAL A 280 -8.18 6.67 7.13
N LEU A 281 -8.10 5.84 6.08
CA LEU A 281 -8.81 6.05 4.82
C LEU A 281 -9.79 4.91 4.56
N PHE A 282 -11.08 5.23 4.61
CA PHE A 282 -12.21 4.39 4.20
C PHE A 282 -12.77 4.76 2.83
N LEU A 283 -12.23 5.79 2.18
CA LEU A 283 -12.86 6.44 1.04
C LEU A 283 -13.07 5.52 -0.18
N ASN A 284 -14.10 5.83 -0.97
CA ASN A 284 -14.45 5.12 -2.20
C ASN A 284 -14.63 3.61 -1.97
N ASN A 285 -15.60 3.29 -1.12
CA ASN A 285 -16.08 1.94 -0.82
C ASN A 285 -17.62 1.92 -0.91
N SER A 286 -18.25 0.85 -0.42
CA SER A 286 -19.70 0.74 -0.27
C SER A 286 -20.11 0.61 1.20
N LEU A 287 -19.34 1.19 2.13
CA LEU A 287 -19.65 1.19 3.55
C LEU A 287 -20.98 1.92 3.79
N SER A 288 -21.80 1.38 4.68
CA SER A 288 -23.16 1.80 4.93
C SER A 288 -23.44 1.88 6.44
N GLY A 289 -24.69 2.13 6.82
CA GLY A 289 -25.07 2.28 8.22
C GLY A 289 -24.71 3.65 8.79
N CYS A 290 -24.83 3.77 10.11
CA CYS A 290 -24.66 5.05 10.79
C CYS A 290 -23.19 5.41 10.96
N LEU A 291 -22.85 6.71 10.87
CA LEU A 291 -21.52 7.18 11.27
C LEU A 291 -21.32 6.92 12.78
N PRO A 292 -20.39 6.05 13.20
CA PRO A 292 -20.29 5.63 14.59
C PRO A 292 -19.71 6.74 15.47
N HIS A 293 -20.27 6.89 16.68
CA HIS A 293 -19.77 7.82 17.70
C HIS A 293 -18.31 7.55 18.06
N GLU A 294 -17.91 6.28 18.00
CA GLU A 294 -16.59 5.73 18.30
C GLU A 294 -15.48 6.31 17.43
N LEU A 295 -15.77 6.75 16.20
CA LEU A 295 -14.77 7.46 15.37
C LEU A 295 -14.33 8.77 16.01
N GLY A 296 -15.23 9.46 16.73
CA GLY A 296 -14.90 10.70 17.44
C GLY A 296 -13.95 10.49 18.62
N LEU A 297 -13.69 9.24 19.04
CA LEU A 297 -12.76 8.91 20.12
C LEU A 297 -11.30 8.79 19.66
N LEU A 298 -11.04 8.92 18.36
CA LEU A 298 -9.69 8.86 17.79
C LEU A 298 -8.92 10.17 18.03
N GLU A 299 -8.63 10.48 19.30
CA GLU A 299 -8.06 11.78 19.71
C GLU A 299 -6.69 12.10 19.09
N LYS A 300 -5.96 11.08 18.63
CA LYS A 300 -4.67 11.22 17.94
C LYS A 300 -4.78 11.36 16.42
N ALA A 301 -5.94 11.09 15.83
CA ALA A 301 -6.09 11.09 14.38
C ALA A 301 -5.89 12.50 13.80
N THR A 302 -5.03 12.59 12.78
CA THR A 302 -4.78 13.76 11.95
C THR A 302 -5.54 13.68 10.62
N VAL A 303 -5.80 12.47 10.11
CA VAL A 303 -6.57 12.25 8.87
C VAL A 303 -7.65 11.20 9.10
N ILE A 304 -8.89 11.57 8.81
CA ILE A 304 -10.02 10.64 8.71
C ILE A 304 -10.74 10.94 7.40
N ASP A 305 -10.68 9.99 6.46
CA ASP A 305 -11.39 10.10 5.18
C ASP A 305 -12.36 8.94 5.00
N ALA A 306 -13.66 9.24 5.04
CA ALA A 306 -14.73 8.30 4.74
C ALA A 306 -15.58 8.77 3.55
N GLY A 307 -15.01 9.58 2.66
CA GLY A 307 -15.69 10.10 1.49
C GLY A 307 -16.09 9.01 0.48
N ALA A 308 -17.05 9.30 -0.39
CA ALA A 308 -17.55 8.38 -1.42
C ALA A 308 -17.94 6.99 -0.86
N ASN A 309 -18.91 6.98 0.06
CA ASN A 309 -19.49 5.79 0.65
C ASN A 309 -21.02 5.91 0.68
N ARG A 310 -21.71 5.04 1.43
CA ARG A 310 -23.17 5.05 1.65
C ARG A 310 -23.49 5.26 3.13
N LEU A 311 -22.61 5.93 3.88
CA LEU A 311 -22.80 6.22 5.29
C LEU A 311 -23.98 7.18 5.46
N THR A 312 -24.77 6.99 6.52
CA THR A 312 -25.95 7.81 6.81
C THR A 312 -26.00 8.20 8.28
N GLY A 313 -27.02 8.96 8.68
CA GLY A 313 -27.14 9.52 10.02
C GLY A 313 -26.64 10.95 10.14
N THR A 314 -26.71 11.48 11.35
CA THR A 314 -26.14 12.78 11.74
C THR A 314 -24.67 12.61 12.11
N ILE A 315 -23.87 13.69 12.04
CA ILE A 315 -22.52 13.68 12.61
C ILE A 315 -22.63 13.59 14.15
N PRO A 316 -22.08 12.56 14.80
CA PRO A 316 -22.11 12.45 16.27
C PRO A 316 -21.35 13.59 16.95
N ALA A 317 -21.84 14.08 18.09
CA ALA A 317 -21.20 15.17 18.83
C ALA A 317 -19.80 14.81 19.35
N SER A 318 -19.46 13.52 19.48
CA SER A 318 -18.10 13.07 19.80
C SER A 318 -17.05 13.50 18.80
N PHE A 319 -17.42 13.86 17.57
CA PHE A 319 -16.46 14.37 16.59
C PHE A 319 -15.78 15.65 17.07
N ALA A 320 -16.39 16.40 18.01
CA ALA A 320 -15.75 17.51 18.71
C ALA A 320 -14.50 17.11 19.55
N CYS A 321 -14.25 15.81 19.74
CA CYS A 321 -13.10 15.28 20.46
C CYS A 321 -11.90 14.95 19.56
N LEU A 322 -12.03 15.09 18.24
CA LEU A 322 -10.96 14.90 17.25
C LEU A 322 -9.94 16.05 17.27
N ARG A 323 -9.29 16.30 18.40
CA ARG A 323 -8.50 17.52 18.62
C ARG A 323 -7.28 17.69 17.71
N LYS A 324 -6.74 16.58 17.20
CA LYS A 324 -5.57 16.59 16.30
C LYS A 324 -5.94 16.51 14.81
N VAL A 325 -7.23 16.40 14.47
CA VAL A 325 -7.63 16.20 13.08
C VAL A 325 -7.27 17.43 12.26
N GLU A 326 -6.58 17.21 11.14
CA GLU A 326 -6.23 18.22 10.15
C GLU A 326 -7.10 18.06 8.90
N GLN A 327 -7.37 16.82 8.50
CA GLN A 327 -8.17 16.47 7.32
C GLN A 327 -9.35 15.59 7.75
N LEU A 328 -10.57 16.09 7.61
CA LEU A 328 -11.79 15.32 7.81
C LEU A 328 -12.65 15.38 6.55
N ASN A 329 -12.76 14.25 5.86
CA ASN A 329 -13.54 14.15 4.63
C ASN A 329 -14.67 13.13 4.79
N LEU A 330 -15.91 13.62 4.68
CA LEU A 330 -17.14 12.82 4.71
C LEU A 330 -17.97 13.03 3.44
N ALA A 331 -17.38 13.59 2.38
CA ALA A 331 -18.08 13.97 1.17
C ALA A 331 -18.67 12.77 0.43
N GLY A 332 -19.74 12.95 -0.34
CA GLY A 332 -20.31 11.88 -1.16
C GLY A 332 -20.86 10.72 -0.33
N ASN A 333 -21.72 11.05 0.63
CA ASN A 333 -22.40 10.10 1.50
C ASN A 333 -23.91 10.45 1.59
N LEU A 334 -24.63 9.78 2.48
CA LEU A 334 -26.05 9.99 2.77
C LEU A 334 -26.26 10.62 4.17
N LEU A 335 -25.31 11.44 4.63
CA LEU A 335 -25.37 12.10 5.94
C LEU A 335 -26.37 13.26 5.92
N TYR A 336 -27.01 13.53 7.05
CA TYR A 336 -28.07 14.55 7.16
C TYR A 336 -28.11 15.22 8.52
N GLY A 337 -29.05 16.16 8.69
CA GLY A 337 -29.23 16.93 9.91
C GLY A 337 -28.36 18.18 9.95
N GLU A 338 -28.07 18.65 11.15
CA GLU A 338 -27.22 19.81 11.37
C GLU A 338 -25.73 19.42 11.39
N VAL A 339 -24.87 20.24 10.79
CA VAL A 339 -23.42 20.19 11.05
C VAL A 339 -23.15 20.92 12.37
N PRO A 340 -22.77 20.21 13.44
CA PRO A 340 -22.73 20.79 14.77
C PRO A 340 -21.59 21.80 14.91
N ASP A 341 -21.86 22.93 15.59
CA ASP A 341 -20.85 23.93 15.96
C ASP A 341 -19.60 23.34 16.61
N ALA A 342 -19.81 22.31 17.45
CA ALA A 342 -18.74 21.65 18.18
C ALA A 342 -17.69 21.02 17.25
N LEU A 343 -18.08 20.53 16.06
CA LEU A 343 -17.15 20.04 15.05
C LEU A 343 -16.38 21.21 14.42
N CYS A 344 -17.08 22.25 13.98
CA CYS A 344 -16.45 23.40 13.31
C CYS A 344 -15.50 24.16 14.24
N ARG A 345 -15.73 24.14 15.55
CA ARG A 345 -14.80 24.71 16.54
C ARG A 345 -13.43 24.01 16.57
N LEU A 346 -13.27 22.82 16.00
CA LEU A 346 -11.95 22.20 15.82
C LEU A 346 -11.04 23.02 14.90
N ALA A 347 -11.62 23.86 14.03
CA ALA A 347 -10.87 24.78 13.19
C ALA A 347 -10.08 25.83 14.00
N PHE A 348 -10.45 26.10 15.25
CA PHE A 348 -9.66 26.93 16.16
C PHE A 348 -8.45 26.19 16.76
N SER A 349 -8.28 24.91 16.43
CA SER A 349 -7.14 24.08 16.82
C SER A 349 -6.36 23.63 15.58
N ASN A 350 -6.62 22.43 15.06
CA ASN A 350 -5.80 21.80 14.02
C ASN A 350 -6.52 21.59 12.68
N LEU A 351 -7.87 21.63 12.64
CA LEU A 351 -8.64 21.24 11.44
C LEU A 351 -8.36 22.18 10.28
N LYS A 352 -7.76 21.69 9.20
CA LYS A 352 -7.41 22.48 8.02
C LYS A 352 -8.43 22.34 6.91
N ASN A 353 -8.96 21.15 6.72
CA ASN A 353 -9.92 20.87 5.66
C ASN A 353 -11.04 19.98 6.19
N LEU A 354 -12.27 20.46 6.04
CA LEU A 354 -13.51 19.76 6.35
C LEU A 354 -14.36 19.68 5.09
N THR A 355 -14.47 18.49 4.51
CA THR A 355 -15.25 18.29 3.30
C THR A 355 -16.51 17.49 3.63
N LEU A 356 -17.66 18.17 3.53
CA LEU A 356 -19.00 17.63 3.78
C LEU A 356 -19.88 17.68 2.53
N SER A 357 -19.29 17.95 1.38
CA SER A 357 -20.01 18.11 0.12
C SER A 357 -20.74 16.83 -0.30
N ASP A 358 -21.75 16.97 -1.13
CA ASP A 358 -22.52 15.84 -1.66
C ASP A 358 -23.15 14.95 -0.58
N ASN A 359 -23.81 15.58 0.38
CA ASN A 359 -24.61 14.95 1.44
C ASN A 359 -26.02 15.55 1.45
N TYR A 360 -26.75 15.40 2.55
CA TYR A 360 -28.10 15.93 2.76
C TYR A 360 -28.20 16.71 4.09
N PHE A 361 -27.13 17.39 4.50
CA PHE A 361 -27.18 18.31 5.65
C PHE A 361 -28.19 19.42 5.40
N THR A 362 -28.96 19.79 6.42
CA THR A 362 -30.06 20.76 6.30
C THR A 362 -29.75 22.11 6.94
N SER A 363 -28.76 22.16 7.82
CA SER A 363 -28.37 23.37 8.54
C SER A 363 -26.91 23.30 8.98
N LEU A 364 -26.35 24.46 9.29
CA LEU A 364 -25.00 24.64 9.80
C LEU A 364 -25.09 25.35 11.14
N GLY A 365 -24.27 24.91 12.09
CA GLY A 365 -23.98 25.69 13.28
C GLY A 365 -23.41 27.06 12.92
N SER A 366 -23.67 28.07 13.77
CA SER A 366 -23.24 29.45 13.54
C SER A 366 -21.74 29.59 13.27
N CYS A 367 -20.88 28.82 13.97
CA CYS A 367 -19.43 28.84 13.79
C CYS A 367 -18.97 28.25 12.46
N CYS A 368 -19.78 27.41 11.80
CA CYS A 368 -19.40 26.75 10.56
C CYS A 368 -19.41 27.72 9.36
N TRP A 369 -20.22 28.78 9.40
CA TRP A 369 -20.34 29.74 8.29
C TRP A 369 -19.03 30.45 7.95
N ASP A 370 -18.23 30.77 8.96
CA ASP A 370 -16.95 31.45 8.74
C ASP A 370 -15.94 30.53 8.06
N LEU A 371 -15.98 29.22 8.32
CA LEU A 371 -15.11 28.24 7.67
C LEU A 371 -15.37 28.08 6.16
N ILE A 372 -16.61 28.32 5.71
CA ILE A 372 -16.93 28.33 4.28
C ILE A 372 -16.21 29.50 3.61
N LYS A 373 -16.25 30.68 4.22
CA LYS A 373 -15.59 31.89 3.70
C LYS A 373 -14.07 31.75 3.68
N GLU A 374 -13.52 31.06 4.67
CA GLU A 374 -12.08 30.75 4.76
C GLU A 374 -11.63 29.63 3.78
N GLY A 375 -12.58 28.98 3.08
CA GLY A 375 -12.27 27.86 2.17
C GLY A 375 -11.86 26.56 2.88
N ARG A 376 -12.13 26.45 4.18
CA ARG A 376 -11.78 25.29 5.01
C ARG A 376 -12.94 24.32 5.22
N LEU A 377 -14.17 24.76 4.91
CA LEU A 377 -15.38 23.94 4.93
C LEU A 377 -16.03 23.93 3.56
N ASN A 378 -16.13 22.75 2.94
CA ASN A 378 -16.90 22.55 1.71
C ASN A 378 -18.23 21.85 2.02
N VAL A 379 -19.35 22.51 1.70
CA VAL A 379 -20.72 22.01 1.90
C VAL A 379 -21.53 22.02 0.60
N ASP A 380 -20.88 22.07 -0.55
CA ASP A 380 -21.54 22.02 -1.86
C ASP A 380 -22.39 20.74 -2.01
N ARG A 381 -23.46 20.80 -2.80
CA ARG A 381 -24.41 19.70 -3.00
C ARG A 381 -24.98 19.13 -1.70
N ASN A 382 -25.43 20.00 -0.79
CA ASN A 382 -26.23 19.64 0.39
C ASN A 382 -27.67 20.19 0.28
N CYS A 383 -28.39 20.26 1.40
CA CYS A 383 -29.73 20.80 1.54
C CYS A 383 -29.80 21.98 2.51
N ILE A 384 -28.70 22.76 2.62
CA ILE A 384 -28.56 23.87 3.56
C ILE A 384 -29.15 25.13 2.95
N GLN A 385 -30.15 25.72 3.60
CA GLN A 385 -30.72 26.97 3.12
C GLN A 385 -29.65 28.08 3.12
N TRP A 386 -29.63 28.90 2.06
CA TRP A 386 -28.74 30.06 1.88
C TRP A 386 -27.25 29.77 1.63
N ALA A 387 -26.81 28.50 1.72
CA ALA A 387 -25.48 28.13 1.27
C ALA A 387 -25.42 28.11 -0.28
N PRO A 388 -24.26 28.41 -0.90
CA PRO A 388 -24.08 28.30 -2.34
C PRO A 388 -24.10 26.83 -2.81
N ASN A 389 -24.30 26.61 -4.12
CA ASN A 389 -24.12 25.32 -4.80
C ASN A 389 -24.89 24.11 -4.20
N GLN A 390 -26.10 24.32 -3.68
CA GLN A 390 -26.89 23.27 -3.03
C GLN A 390 -27.64 22.37 -4.03
N ARG A 391 -28.10 21.20 -3.56
CA ARG A 391 -28.97 20.31 -4.34
C ARG A 391 -30.30 20.99 -4.65
N SER A 392 -31.03 20.43 -5.62
CA SER A 392 -32.39 20.88 -5.92
C SER A 392 -33.31 20.67 -4.71
N HIS A 393 -34.31 21.53 -4.56
CA HIS A 393 -35.32 21.37 -3.52
C HIS A 393 -36.05 20.01 -3.63
N GLU A 394 -36.26 19.52 -4.86
CA GLU A 394 -36.90 18.23 -5.11
C GLU A 394 -36.05 17.06 -4.59
N ASP A 395 -34.74 17.05 -4.86
CA ASP A 395 -33.83 16.02 -4.37
C ASP A 395 -33.77 15.99 -2.85
N CYS A 396 -33.68 17.17 -2.23
CA CYS A 396 -33.69 17.33 -0.78
C CYS A 396 -35.01 16.84 -0.17
N ALA A 397 -36.15 17.27 -0.71
CA ALA A 397 -37.46 16.84 -0.23
C ALA A 397 -37.66 15.33 -0.38
N LYS A 398 -37.20 14.74 -1.49
CA LYS A 398 -37.25 13.30 -1.74
C LYS A 398 -36.46 12.52 -0.71
N PHE A 399 -35.25 12.96 -0.37
CA PHE A 399 -34.44 12.33 0.67
C PHE A 399 -35.05 12.50 2.06
N LEU A 400 -35.51 13.70 2.42
CA LEU A 400 -36.07 14.00 3.74
C LEU A 400 -37.36 13.22 4.04
N ARG A 401 -38.14 12.83 3.02
CA ARG A 401 -39.32 11.98 3.16
C ARG A 401 -39.00 10.52 3.53
N GLN A 402 -37.77 10.06 3.32
CA GLN A 402 -37.38 8.69 3.65
C GLN A 402 -37.17 8.54 5.16
N PRO A 403 -37.65 7.45 5.79
CA PRO A 403 -37.42 7.18 7.21
C PRO A 403 -35.93 7.20 7.58
N LYS A 404 -35.64 7.76 8.76
CA LYS A 404 -34.28 7.89 9.31
C LYS A 404 -34.11 6.90 10.45
N SER A 405 -33.13 6.00 10.34
CA SER A 405 -32.91 4.91 11.30
C SER A 405 -31.81 5.18 12.32
N CYS A 406 -30.90 6.13 12.04
CA CYS A 406 -29.76 6.39 12.91
C CYS A 406 -30.13 7.23 14.12
N PRO A 407 -29.69 6.85 15.34
CA PRO A 407 -29.91 7.66 16.53
C PRO A 407 -29.08 8.95 16.46
N VAL A 408 -29.67 10.06 16.88
CA VAL A 408 -28.92 11.30 17.10
C VAL A 408 -28.10 11.15 18.38
N ASN A 409 -26.78 11.30 18.29
CA ASN A 409 -25.88 11.19 19.44
C ASN A 409 -25.25 12.54 19.78
N ASN A 410 -25.80 13.19 20.81
CA ASN A 410 -25.37 14.49 21.30
C ASN A 410 -24.33 14.39 22.44
N TYR A 411 -23.86 13.20 22.78
CA TYR A 411 -22.89 13.00 23.85
C TYR A 411 -21.47 13.37 23.39
N VAL A 412 -20.81 14.24 24.16
CA VAL A 412 -19.40 14.63 23.97
C VAL A 412 -18.56 14.03 25.10
N PRO A 413 -17.76 12.98 24.83
CA PRO A 413 -17.07 12.22 25.87
C PRO A 413 -15.80 12.90 26.42
N CYS A 414 -15.17 13.78 25.65
CA CYS A 414 -13.96 14.47 26.06
C CYS A 414 -14.28 15.63 27.02
N ARG A 415 -13.43 15.82 28.04
CA ARG A 415 -13.56 16.96 28.96
C ARG A 415 -13.25 18.25 28.21
N SER A 416 -14.21 19.19 28.19
CA SER A 416 -14.03 20.56 27.68
C SER A 416 -12.93 21.28 28.46
N LYS A 417 -11.68 21.14 27.99
CA LYS A 417 -10.60 22.08 28.26
C LYS A 417 -10.22 22.64 26.91
N TYR A 418 -10.91 23.69 26.50
CA TYR A 418 -10.42 24.63 25.49
C TYR A 418 -9.21 25.34 26.09
N GLN A 419 -8.06 24.66 26.13
CA GLN A 419 -6.77 25.28 26.40
C GLN A 419 -5.91 25.04 25.17
N SER A 420 -5.63 26.15 24.48
CA SER A 420 -4.71 26.22 23.36
C SER A 420 -3.31 25.84 23.83
N SER A 421 -2.90 24.60 23.66
CA SER A 421 -1.49 24.25 23.57
C SER A 421 -1.16 24.05 22.10
N SER A 422 -0.71 25.13 21.46
CA SER A 422 -0.04 25.05 20.18
C SER A 422 1.33 24.40 20.42
N GLU A 423 1.45 23.10 20.22
CA GLU A 423 2.76 22.51 19.93
C GLU A 423 3.15 22.93 18.50
N PRO A 424 4.39 23.36 18.25
CA PRO A 424 4.83 23.70 16.91
C PRO A 424 4.67 22.47 16.01
N ALA A 425 3.94 22.63 14.91
CA ALA A 425 3.97 21.66 13.84
C ALA A 425 5.36 21.73 13.21
N ASP A 426 6.16 20.66 13.35
CA ASP A 426 7.40 20.52 12.58
C ASP A 426 7.06 20.56 11.09
N ASP A 427 7.56 21.58 10.39
CA ASP A 427 7.53 21.74 8.94
C ASP A 427 8.47 20.72 8.30
N ALA A 428 8.09 19.44 8.37
CA ALA A 428 8.61 18.42 7.47
C ALA A 428 7.90 18.57 6.11
N ALA A 429 8.69 18.61 5.02
CA ALA A 429 8.31 18.90 3.64
C ALA A 429 6.84 18.57 3.28
N ALA A 430 6.09 19.61 2.86
CA ALA A 430 4.65 19.59 2.63
C ALA A 430 4.11 18.47 1.70
N GLU A 431 4.96 17.87 0.87
CA GLU A 431 4.58 16.86 -0.11
C GLU A 431 4.33 15.46 0.50
N TYR A 432 4.81 15.21 1.73
CA TYR A 432 4.63 13.92 2.43
C TYR A 432 3.95 14.05 3.79
N ARG A 433 3.19 15.14 4.00
CA ARG A 433 2.59 15.45 5.31
C ARG A 433 1.63 14.36 5.81
N TYR A 434 0.91 13.69 4.89
CA TYR A 434 -0.08 12.67 5.23
C TYR A 434 0.24 11.36 4.51
N ARG A 435 0.77 10.38 5.25
CA ARG A 435 1.28 9.13 4.66
C ARG A 435 0.20 8.36 3.91
N THR A 436 -1.03 8.31 4.43
CA THR A 436 -2.11 7.56 3.80
C THR A 436 -2.60 8.20 2.51
N TYR A 437 -2.61 9.54 2.40
CA TYR A 437 -2.96 10.21 1.15
C TYR A 437 -1.85 10.06 0.09
N SER A 438 -0.58 10.09 0.49
CA SER A 438 0.52 9.72 -0.40
C SER A 438 0.35 8.27 -0.92
N ALA A 439 -0.17 7.37 -0.08
CA ALA A 439 -0.44 5.98 -0.46
C ALA A 439 -1.62 5.79 -1.47
N LEU A 440 -2.36 6.84 -1.83
CA LEU A 440 -3.39 6.78 -2.89
C LEU A 440 -2.84 6.93 -4.30
N HIS A 441 -1.54 7.14 -4.46
CA HIS A 441 -0.88 7.21 -5.77
C HIS A 441 0.14 6.08 -5.88
N PRO A 442 0.22 5.39 -7.02
CA PRO A 442 1.14 4.27 -7.22
C PRO A 442 2.60 4.65 -6.96
#